data_AF-A0A1D2N227-F1
#
_entry.id   AF-A0A1D2N227-F1
#
_cell.length_a   1.000
_cell.length_b   1.000
_cell.length_c   1.000
_cell.angle_alpha   90.00
_cell.angle_beta   90.00
_cell.angle_gamma   90.00
#
_symmetry.space_group_name_H-M   'P 1'
#
loop_
_entity.id
_entity.type
_entity.pdbx_description
1 polymer ?
#
loop_
_entity_poly.entity_id
_entity_poly.type
_entity_poly.pdbx_seq_one_letter_code
_entity_poly.pdbx_strand_id
1 'polypeptide(L)'
;IVGLLVIPLITAFGAFSIGPKGSGKNLKGFDLTFMVGYACGTLITAFLIFRGVRKESVLTLQLSGILLALFQVGASVTMILFWKGSKPANRGQPAEVLRIVSVIVNCLCTVTYLFILVCYIRNIRRKQRGDFVSETDSF
;
A
#
# COMPACT_ATOMS: atom_id res chain seq x y z
N ILE A 1 -11.62 2.85 0.72
CA ILE A 1 -10.58 2.19 -0.12
C ILE A 1 -9.48 3.18 -0.47
N VAL A 2 -9.74 4.24 -1.23
CA VAL A 2 -8.70 5.25 -1.60
C VAL A 2 -8.04 5.91 -0.38
N GLY A 3 -8.81 6.26 0.66
CA GLY A 3 -8.28 6.83 1.90
C GLY A 3 -7.31 5.89 2.67
N LEU A 4 -7.40 4.57 2.48
CA LEU A 4 -6.48 3.61 3.10
C LEU A 4 -5.11 3.58 2.40
N LEU A 5 -4.99 4.06 1.16
CA LEU A 5 -3.73 4.16 0.42
C LEU A 5 -2.91 5.39 0.81
N VAL A 6 -3.53 6.35 1.49
CA VAL A 6 -2.86 7.55 2.02
C VAL A 6 -1.99 7.20 3.24
N ILE A 7 -2.40 6.20 4.03
CA ILE A 7 -1.70 5.79 5.26
C ILE A 7 -0.28 5.26 4.95
N PRO A 8 -0.07 4.32 4.00
CA PRO A 8 1.26 3.90 3.56
C PRO A 8 2.16 5.05 3.07
N LEU A 9 1.56 6.02 2.38
CA LEU A 9 2.24 7.22 1.86
C LEU A 9 2.76 8.11 2.99
N ILE A 10 1.92 8.43 3.97
CA ILE A 10 2.30 9.20 5.16
C ILE A 10 3.34 8.43 5.98
N THR A 11 3.15 7.12 6.11
CA THR A 11 4.01 6.22 6.89
C THR A 11 5.40 6.12 6.29
N ALA A 12 5.50 5.94 4.97
CA ALA A 12 6.76 6.00 4.27
C ALA A 12 7.39 7.40 4.42
N PHE A 13 6.61 8.48 4.25
CA PHE A 13 7.12 9.84 4.35
C PHE A 13 7.71 10.13 5.74
N GLY A 14 7.06 9.66 6.81
CA GLY A 14 7.57 9.72 8.18
C GLY A 14 8.87 8.93 8.36
N ALA A 15 8.94 7.70 7.85
CA ALA A 15 10.12 6.85 7.96
C ALA A 15 11.37 7.45 7.29
N PHE A 16 11.20 8.08 6.13
CA PHE A 16 12.29 8.73 5.38
C PHE A 16 12.61 10.14 5.88
N SER A 17 11.64 10.88 6.42
CA SER A 17 11.86 12.22 6.98
C SER A 17 12.58 12.20 8.34
N ILE A 18 12.46 11.10 9.10
CA ILE A 18 13.10 10.91 10.42
C ILE A 18 14.51 10.29 10.28
N GLY A 19 15.13 10.46 9.10
CA GLY A 19 16.56 10.18 8.89
C GLY A 19 17.43 10.88 9.93
N PRO A 20 18.65 10.38 10.19
CA PRO A 20 19.33 10.59 11.48
C PRO A 20 19.91 12.01 11.63
N LYS A 21 19.55 12.95 10.77
CA LYS A 21 19.67 14.39 10.98
C LYS A 21 18.24 14.94 11.00
N GLY A 22 17.69 15.18 12.19
CA GLY A 22 16.40 15.84 12.42
C GLY A 22 16.36 17.30 11.96
N SER A 23 16.78 17.56 10.73
CA SER A 23 16.77 18.86 10.07
C SER A 23 16.19 18.56 8.69
N GLY A 24 15.12 19.25 8.30
CA GLY A 24 14.49 19.16 6.98
C GLY A 24 15.44 19.53 5.83
N LYS A 25 16.49 18.73 5.63
CA LYS A 25 17.54 18.87 4.64
C LYS A 25 17.48 17.69 3.71
N ASN A 26 16.67 17.89 2.67
CA ASN A 26 16.69 17.24 1.35
C ASN A 26 16.74 15.71 1.39
N LEU A 27 15.59 15.06 1.15
CA LEU A 27 15.56 13.74 0.52
C LEU A 27 16.47 13.82 -0.72
N LYS A 28 17.65 13.18 -0.69
CA LYS A 28 18.62 13.26 -1.77
C LYS A 28 18.64 11.96 -2.56
N GLY A 29 18.66 12.08 -3.89
CA GLY A 29 18.94 11.00 -4.84
C GLY A 29 17.97 9.83 -4.72
N PHE A 30 18.40 8.77 -4.04
CA PHE A 30 17.66 7.52 -3.94
C PHE A 30 16.37 7.64 -3.10
N ASP A 31 16.41 8.31 -1.94
CA ASP A 31 15.25 8.41 -1.04
C ASP A 31 14.09 9.19 -1.68
N LEU A 32 14.41 10.27 -2.41
CA LEU A 32 13.42 11.07 -3.14
C LEU A 32 12.86 10.29 -4.33
N THR A 33 13.72 9.65 -5.11
CA THR A 33 13.30 8.87 -6.28
C THR A 33 12.42 7.69 -5.87
N PHE A 34 12.76 7.02 -4.77
CA PHE A 34 11.96 5.95 -4.19
C PHE A 34 10.62 6.47 -3.64
N MET A 35 10.61 7.57 -2.89
CA MET A 35 9.40 8.24 -2.42
C MET A 35 8.44 8.58 -3.55
N VAL A 36 8.96 9.23 -4.60
CA VAL A 36 8.18 9.65 -5.77
C VAL A 36 7.69 8.43 -6.54
N GLY A 37 8.54 7.42 -6.76
CA GLY A 37 8.17 6.18 -7.42
C GLY A 37 7.10 5.40 -6.66
N TYR A 38 7.21 5.33 -5.34
CA TYR A 38 6.23 4.69 -4.46
C TYR A 38 4.90 5.47 -4.42
N ALA A 39 4.94 6.80 -4.36
CA ALA A 39 3.76 7.65 -4.46
C ALA A 39 3.04 7.49 -5.81
N CYS A 40 3.79 7.51 -6.91
CA CYS A 40 3.23 7.29 -8.25
C CYS A 40 2.65 5.86 -8.38
N GLY A 41 3.36 4.84 -7.90
CA GLY A 41 2.91 3.44 -7.94
C GLY A 41 1.64 3.20 -7.12
N THR A 42 1.53 3.82 -5.94
CA THR A 42 0.33 3.76 -5.09
C THR A 42 -0.84 4.51 -5.72
N LEU A 43 -0.62 5.66 -6.37
CA LEU A 43 -1.64 6.40 -7.13
C LEU A 43 -2.16 5.60 -8.35
N ILE A 44 -1.27 4.99 -9.13
CA ILE A 44 -1.64 4.13 -10.27
C ILE A 44 -2.48 2.95 -9.78
N THR A 45 -2.04 2.31 -8.70
CA THR A 45 -2.76 1.20 -8.06
C THR A 45 -4.14 1.65 -7.57
N ALA A 46 -4.24 2.83 -6.94
CA ALA A 46 -5.50 3.43 -6.52
C ALA A 46 -6.46 3.64 -7.70
N PHE A 47 -5.95 4.17 -8.81
CA PHE A 47 -6.72 4.41 -10.02
C PHE A 47 -7.23 3.11 -10.65
N LEU A 48 -6.39 2.07 -10.72
CA LEU A 48 -6.79 0.75 -11.21
C LEU A 48 -7.88 0.13 -10.34
N ILE A 49 -7.81 0.30 -9.02
CA ILE A 49 -8.82 -0.21 -8.09
C ILE A 49 -10.12 0.56 -8.28
N PHE A 50 -10.06 1.89 -8.35
CA PHE A 50 -11.24 2.71 -8.63
C PHE A 50 -11.91 2.33 -9.95
N ARG A 51 -11.11 2.14 -11.01
CA ARG A 51 -11.59 1.69 -12.33
C ARG A 51 -12.17 0.28 -12.27
N GLY A 52 -11.54 -0.63 -11.53
CA GLY A 52 -12.01 -2.01 -11.33
C GLY A 52 -13.33 -2.08 -10.57
N VAL A 53 -13.48 -1.26 -9.52
CA VAL A 53 -14.73 -1.09 -8.76
C VAL A 53 -15.82 -0.54 -9.68
N ARG A 54 -15.54 0.55 -10.41
CA ARG A 54 -16.52 1.19 -11.31
C ARG A 54 -16.99 0.28 -12.44
N LYS A 55 -16.11 -0.56 -12.96
CA LYS A 55 -16.43 -1.51 -14.05
C LYS A 55 -16.89 -2.88 -13.54
N GLU A 56 -17.04 -3.05 -12.22
CA GLU A 56 -17.30 -4.36 -11.57
C GLU A 56 -16.40 -5.50 -12.10
N SER A 57 -15.17 -5.17 -12.53
CA SER A 57 -14.29 -6.10 -13.21
C SER A 57 -13.44 -6.85 -12.19
N VAL A 58 -13.80 -8.11 -11.94
CA VAL A 58 -13.09 -9.00 -11.02
C VAL A 58 -11.61 -9.14 -11.38
N LEU A 59 -11.28 -9.27 -12.67
CA LEU A 59 -9.90 -9.40 -13.14
C LEU A 59 -9.08 -8.14 -12.82
N THR A 60 -9.64 -6.96 -13.07
CA THR A 60 -8.98 -5.67 -12.78
C THR A 60 -8.73 -5.52 -11.28
N LEU A 61 -9.72 -5.92 -10.46
CA LEU A 61 -9.59 -5.90 -9.00
C LEU A 61 -8.51 -6.87 -8.52
N GLN A 62 -8.48 -8.11 -9.02
CA GLN A 62 -7.45 -9.10 -8.64
C GLN A 62 -6.04 -8.63 -9.01
N LEU A 63 -5.85 -8.17 -10.25
CA LEU A 63 -4.56 -7.64 -10.70
C LEU A 63 -4.10 -6.45 -9.85
N SER A 64 -5.02 -5.55 -9.52
CA SER A 64 -4.71 -4.40 -8.68
C SER A 64 -4.37 -4.78 -7.23
N GLY A 65 -4.96 -5.86 -6.70
CA GLY A 65 -4.62 -6.41 -5.39
C GLY A 65 -3.22 -7.03 -5.36
N ILE A 66 -2.86 -7.80 -6.40
CA ILE A 66 -1.52 -8.37 -6.55
C ILE A 66 -0.48 -7.26 -6.70
N LEU A 67 -0.77 -6.26 -7.54
CA LEU A 67 0.11 -5.12 -7.76
C LEU A 67 0.35 -4.35 -6.45
N LEU A 68 -0.70 -4.12 -5.67
CA LEU A 68 -0.58 -3.48 -4.36
C LEU A 68 0.31 -4.29 -3.41
N ALA A 69 0.09 -5.61 -3.31
CA ALA A 69 0.89 -6.47 -2.46
C ALA A 69 2.37 -6.44 -2.85
N LEU A 70 2.69 -6.51 -4.14
CA LEU A 70 4.06 -6.42 -4.65
C LEU A 70 4.71 -5.08 -4.33
N PHE A 71 4.00 -3.96 -4.56
CA PHE A 71 4.51 -2.63 -4.21
C PHE A 71 4.79 -2.50 -2.71
N GLN A 72 3.92 -3.07 -1.87
CA GLN A 72 4.06 -2.98 -0.42
C GLN A 72 5.20 -3.83 0.12
N VAL A 73 5.34 -5.06 -0.38
CA VAL A 73 6.49 -5.92 -0.05
C VAL A 73 7.79 -5.28 -0.54
N GLY A 74 7.80 -4.79 -1.79
CA GLY A 74 8.97 -4.10 -2.36
C GLY A 74 9.36 -2.88 -1.55
N ALA A 75 8.39 -2.11 -1.05
CA ALA A 75 8.67 -0.95 -0.23
C ALA A 75 9.20 -1.32 1.16
N SER A 76 8.61 -2.30 1.83
CA SER A 76 9.10 -2.82 3.11
C SER A 76 10.52 -3.39 2.99
N VAL A 77 10.80 -4.17 1.94
CA VAL A 77 12.15 -4.72 1.67
C VAL A 77 13.14 -3.59 1.40
N THR A 78 12.76 -2.57 0.62
CA THR A 78 13.63 -1.42 0.36
C THR A 78 13.92 -0.65 1.65
N MET A 79 12.92 -0.41 2.51
CA MET A 79 13.15 0.21 3.82
C MET A 79 14.12 -0.60 4.69
N ILE A 80 14.02 -1.94 4.67
CA ILE A 80 14.90 -2.83 5.42
C ILE A 80 16.33 -2.86 4.83
N LEU A 81 16.49 -2.97 3.51
CA LEU A 81 17.81 -3.04 2.86
C LEU A 81 18.57 -1.72 2.93
N PHE A 82 17.87 -0.59 2.80
CA PHE A 82 18.46 0.74 2.95
C PHE A 82 18.52 1.22 4.40
N TRP A 83 18.26 0.32 5.36
CA TRP A 83 18.59 0.49 6.76
C TRP A 83 20.12 0.54 6.92
N LYS A 84 20.72 1.70 6.65
CA LYS A 84 22.06 2.01 7.13
C LYS A 84 21.96 2.13 8.65
N GLY A 85 22.27 1.03 9.34
CA GLY A 85 22.34 0.97 10.79
C GLY A 85 23.31 2.05 11.28
N SER A 86 22.77 3.14 11.82
CA SER A 86 23.55 3.98 12.71
C SER A 86 23.86 3.14 13.94
N LYS A 87 25.16 2.95 14.24
CA LYS A 87 25.64 2.19 15.39
C LYS A 87 24.72 2.40 16.61
N PRO A 88 24.33 1.33 17.33
CA PRO A 88 23.31 1.36 18.38
C PRO A 88 23.64 2.25 19.60
N ALA A 89 24.80 2.90 19.61
CA ALA A 89 25.31 3.60 20.77
C ALA A 89 24.95 5.09 20.86
N ASN A 90 24.39 5.75 19.83
CA ASN A 90 24.35 7.23 19.88
C ASN A 90 23.26 8.00 19.09
N ARG A 91 22.13 7.41 18.68
CA ARG A 91 20.97 8.19 18.17
C ARG A 91 19.66 7.67 18.74
N GLY A 92 18.83 8.60 19.21
CA GLY A 92 17.70 8.32 20.09
C GLY A 92 16.76 7.21 19.62
N GLN A 93 16.48 6.30 20.55
CA GLN A 93 15.42 5.29 20.53
C GLN A 93 14.11 5.67 19.79
N PRO A 94 13.58 6.92 19.84
CA PRO A 94 12.35 7.26 19.13
C PRO A 94 12.41 7.05 17.60
N ALA A 95 13.55 7.29 16.93
CA ALA A 95 13.61 7.24 15.46
C ALA A 95 13.54 5.80 14.91
N GLU A 96 14.13 4.85 15.62
CA GLU A 96 14.12 3.43 15.26
C GLU A 96 12.77 2.80 15.55
N VAL A 97 12.17 3.12 16.70
CA VAL A 97 10.80 2.70 17.05
C VAL A 97 9.80 3.23 16.01
N LEU A 98 9.89 4.50 15.60
CA LEU A 98 8.93 5.06 14.65
C LEU A 98 9.02 4.41 13.27
N ARG A 99 10.21 3.96 12.85
CA ARG A 99 10.41 3.22 11.60
C ARG A 99 9.87 1.79 11.68
N ILE A 100 10.09 1.09 12.78
CA ILE A 100 9.52 -0.25 13.00
C ILE A 100 7.99 -0.17 13.02
N VAL A 101 7.44 0.80 13.76
CA VAL A 101 5.99 1.08 13.79
C VAL A 101 5.48 1.39 12.39
N SER A 102 6.24 2.14 11.59
CA SER A 102 5.90 2.45 10.20
C SER A 102 5.78 1.19 9.34
N VAL A 103 6.73 0.25 9.43
CA VAL A 103 6.66 -1.02 8.70
C VAL A 103 5.46 -1.86 9.17
N ILE A 104 5.21 -1.92 10.48
CA ILE A 104 4.06 -2.67 11.04
C ILE A 104 2.74 -2.09 10.56
N VAL A 105 2.56 -0.77 10.64
CA VAL A 105 1.34 -0.08 10.17
C VAL A 105 1.15 -0.30 8.67
N ASN A 106 2.24 -0.27 7.89
CA ASN A 106 2.17 -0.54 6.46
C ASN A 106 1.71 -1.97 6.15
N CYS A 107 2.25 -2.96 6.86
CA CYS A 107 1.83 -4.35 6.75
C CYS A 107 0.35 -4.53 7.14
N LEU A 108 -0.07 -3.97 8.28
CA LEU A 108 -1.46 -4.03 8.73
C LEU A 108 -2.42 -3.40 7.72
N CYS A 109 -2.09 -2.21 7.21
CA CYS A 109 -2.89 -1.54 6.18
C CYS A 109 -3.01 -2.39 4.92
N THR A 110 -1.91 -3.03 4.48
CA THR A 110 -1.90 -3.89 3.31
C THR A 110 -2.81 -5.10 3.49
N VAL A 111 -2.75 -5.76 4.66
CA VAL A 111 -3.60 -6.92 4.98
C VAL A 111 -5.08 -6.51 5.02
N THR A 112 -5.41 -5.42 5.70
CA THR A 112 -6.79 -4.89 5.75
C THR A 112 -7.30 -4.57 4.34
N TYR A 113 -6.44 -4.01 3.49
CA TYR A 113 -6.81 -3.68 2.12
C TYR A 113 -7.12 -4.92 1.29
N LEU A 114 -6.26 -5.93 1.33
CA LEU A 114 -6.47 -7.20 0.64
C LEU A 114 -7.74 -7.89 1.12
N PHE A 115 -8.02 -7.84 2.42
CA PHE A 115 -9.26 -8.38 2.98
C PHE A 115 -10.50 -7.69 2.41
N ILE A 116 -10.54 -6.35 2.43
CA ILE A 116 -11.66 -5.57 1.86
C ILE A 116 -11.84 -5.90 0.38
N LEU A 117 -10.74 -6.00 -0.38
CA LEU A 117 -10.76 -6.31 -1.80
C LEU A 117 -11.32 -7.72 -2.08
N VAL A 118 -10.93 -8.71 -1.29
CA VAL A 118 -11.44 -10.09 -1.38
C VAL A 118 -12.94 -10.12 -1.05
N CYS A 119 -13.37 -9.43 0.01
CA CYS A 119 -14.79 -9.30 0.36
C CYS A 119 -15.59 -8.67 -0.79
N TYR A 120 -15.04 -7.62 -1.41
CA TYR A 120 -15.69 -6.93 -2.52
C TYR A 120 -15.79 -7.80 -3.78
N ILE A 121 -14.71 -8.51 -4.13
CA ILE A 121 -14.70 -9.49 -5.24
C ILE A 121 -15.72 -10.59 -4.99
N ARG A 122 -15.80 -11.12 -3.76
CA ARG A 122 -16.81 -12.12 -3.38
C ARG A 122 -18.23 -11.57 -3.55
N ASN A 123 -18.46 -10.31 -3.20
CA ASN A 123 -19.76 -9.68 -3.36
C ASN A 123 -20.16 -9.54 -4.85
N ILE A 124 -19.25 -9.06 -5.71
CA ILE A 124 -19.49 -8.99 -7.16
C ILE A 124 -19.80 -10.37 -7.74
N ARG A 125 -19.02 -11.39 -7.38
CA ARG A 125 -19.25 -12.77 -7.86
C ARG A 125 -20.61 -13.32 -7.42
N ARG A 126 -21.05 -13.00 -6.19
CA ARG A 126 -22.40 -13.37 -5.71
C ARG A 126 -23.49 -12.65 -6.49
N LYS A 127 -23.34 -11.34 -6.73
CA LYS A 127 -24.26 -10.54 -7.53
C LYS A 127 -24.41 -11.11 -8.95
N GLN A 128 -23.29 -11.35 -9.63
CA GLN A 128 -23.29 -11.96 -10.97
C GLN A 128 -23.94 -13.36 -11.00
N ARG A 129 -23.79 -14.17 -9.93
CA ARG A 129 -24.48 -15.46 -9.82
C ARG A 129 -25.99 -15.31 -9.62
N GLY A 130 -26.43 -14.32 -8.85
CA GLY A 130 -27.85 -14.05 -8.61
C GLY A 130 -28.55 -13.57 -9.87
N ASP A 131 -27.91 -12.67 -10.61
CA ASP A 131 -28.43 -12.16 -11.89
C ASP A 131 -28.60 -13.30 -12.90
N PHE A 132 -27.61 -14.21 -12.99
CA PHE A 132 -27.67 -15.37 -13.89
C PHE A 132 -28.83 -16.33 -13.58
N VAL A 133 -29.15 -16.55 -12.30
CA VAL A 133 -30.26 -17.42 -11.87
C VAL A 133 -31.60 -16.75 -12.18
N SER A 134 -31.71 -15.44 -11.95
CA SER A 134 -32.94 -14.69 -12.26
C SER A 134 -33.26 -14.63 -13.75
N GLU A 135 -32.24 -14.64 -14.61
CA GLU A 135 -32.41 -14.64 -16.05
C GLU A 135 -32.90 -16.01 -16.54
N THR A 136 -32.42 -17.11 -15.95
CA THR A 136 -32.91 -18.47 -16.25
C THR A 136 -34.32 -18.77 -15.76
N ASP A 137 -34.79 -18.10 -14.70
CA ASP A 137 -36.18 -18.26 -14.22
C ASP A 137 -37.20 -17.44 -15.02
N SER A 138 -36.72 -16.61 -15.97
CA SER A 138 -37.54 -15.73 -16.81
C SER A 138 -37.73 -16.21 -18.26
N PHE A 139 -37.25 -17.41 -18.58
CA PHE A 139 -37.45 -18.12 -19.85
C PHE A 139 -38.42 -19.30 -19.69
#